data_AF-A0A8T4V1K1-F1
#
_entry.id   AF-A0A8T4V1K1-F1
#
_cell.length_a   1.000
_cell.length_b   1.000
_cell.length_c   1.000
_cell.angle_alpha   90.00
_cell.angle_beta   90.00
_cell.angle_gamma   90.00
#
_symmetry.space_group_name_H-M   'P 1'
#
loop_
_entity.id
_entity.type
_entity.pdbx_description
1 polymer ?
#
loop_
_entity_poly.entity_id
_entity_poly.type
_entity_poly.pdbx_seq_one_letter_code
_entity_poly.pdbx_strand_id
1 'polypeptide(L)' 'MVSEKQRQDAKEKAVLIALKHGMALIREDLEIYGMKIDGSKKFICKGSDYDHLWQEALKALKK' A
#
# COMPACT_ATOMS: atom_id res chain seq x y z
N MET A 1 -11.48 6.23 -13.79
CA MET A 1 -11.28 4.76 -13.74
C MET A 1 -9.85 4.46 -14.11
N VAL A 2 -9.12 3.83 -13.20
CA VAL A 2 -7.77 3.32 -13.44
C VAL A 2 -7.92 1.90 -14.03
N SER A 3 -7.08 1.50 -14.97
CA SER A 3 -7.17 0.13 -15.50
C SER A 3 -6.78 -0.90 -14.43
N GLU A 4 -7.32 -2.11 -14.53
CA GLU A 4 -6.97 -3.20 -13.61
C GLU A 4 -5.46 -3.46 -13.61
N LYS A 5 -4.83 -3.44 -14.78
CA LYS A 5 -3.38 -3.56 -14.94
C LYS A 5 -2.62 -2.48 -14.17
N GLN A 6 -3.02 -1.21 -14.31
CA GLN A 6 -2.37 -0.11 -13.60
C GLN A 6 -2.52 -0.24 -12.08
N ARG A 7 -3.68 -0.71 -11.59
CA ARG A 7 -3.90 -0.98 -10.17
C ARG A 7 -3.00 -2.11 -9.67
N GLN A 8 -2.92 -3.21 -10.43
CA GLN A 8 -2.08 -4.35 -10.08
C GLN A 8 -0.59 -3.98 -10.06
N ASP A 9 -0.10 -3.24 -11.06
CA ASP A 9 1.27 -2.74 -11.12
C ASP A 9 1.60 -1.84 -9.92
N ALA A 10 0.67 -0.98 -9.51
CA ALA A 10 0.84 -0.11 -8.34
C ALA A 10 0.91 -0.92 -7.04
N LYS A 11 0.04 -1.94 -6.90
CA LYS A 11 0.03 -2.84 -5.75
C LYS A 11 1.34 -3.62 -5.62
N GLU A 12 1.80 -4.25 -6.70
CA GLU A 12 3.04 -5.02 -6.70
C GLU A 12 4.25 -4.16 -6.31
N LYS A 13 4.34 -2.95 -6.86
CA LYS A 13 5.41 -2.00 -6.51
C LYS A 13 5.33 -1.58 -5.05
N ALA A 14 4.14 -1.29 -4.53
CA ALA A 14 3.96 -0.90 -3.13
C ALA A 14 4.36 -2.02 -2.18
N VAL A 15 3.91 -3.26 -2.46
CA VAL A 15 4.28 -4.46 -1.69
C VAL A 15 5.78 -4.68 -1.71
N LEU A 16 6.42 -4.62 -2.88
CA LEU A 16 7.87 -4.79 -3.00
C LEU A 16 8.65 -3.76 -2.16
N ILE A 17 8.24 -2.49 -2.20
CA ILE A 17 8.88 -1.43 -1.41
C ILE A 17 8.68 -1.69 0.08
N ALA A 18 7.46 -2.01 0.51
CA ALA A 18 7.18 -2.31 1.92
C ALA A 18 8.03 -3.48 2.43
N LEU A 19 8.17 -4.56 1.64
CA LEU A 19 9.00 -5.72 1.98
C LEU A 19 10.48 -5.33 2.12
N LYS A 20 11.00 -4.45 1.25
CA LYS A 20 12.36 -3.90 1.39
C LYS A 20 12.55 -3.09 2.68
N HIS A 21 11.49 -2.52 3.22
CA HIS A 21 11.48 -1.85 4.53
C HIS A 21 11.11 -2.78 5.70
N GLY A 22 11.05 -4.10 5.49
CA GLY A 22 10.72 -5.06 6.54
C GLY A 22 9.26 -5.03 7.00
N MET A 23 8.35 -4.64 6.10
CA MET A 23 6.91 -4.56 6.39
C MET A 23 6.10 -5.35 5.36
N ALA A 24 5.04 -6.03 5.81
CA ALA A 24 3.97 -6.52 4.95
C ALA A 24 2.86 -5.46 4.85
N LEU A 25 2.20 -5.32 3.70
CA LEU A 25 1.06 -4.41 3.56
C LEU A 25 -0.26 -5.14 3.85
N ILE A 26 -1.08 -4.52 4.69
CA ILE A 26 -2.43 -4.95 5.03
C ILE A 26 -3.39 -3.85 4.56
N ARG A 27 -4.46 -4.25 3.89
CA ARG A 27 -5.54 -3.35 3.51
C ARG A 27 -6.75 -3.62 4.39
N GLU A 28 -7.22 -2.60 5.09
CA GLU A 28 -8.46 -2.59 5.86
C GLU A 28 -9.36 -1.53 5.21
N ASP A 29 -10.36 -1.97 4.43
CA ASP A 29 -11.19 -1.10 3.58
C ASP A 29 -10.38 -0.19 2.63
N LEU A 30 -10.43 1.13 2.89
CA LEU A 30 -9.70 2.17 2.16
C LEU A 30 -8.43 2.59 2.88
N GLU A 31 -7.99 1.86 3.90
CA GLU A 31 -6.78 2.14 4.66
C GLU A 31 -5.71 1.08 4.36
N ILE A 32 -4.46 1.52 4.28
CA ILE A 32 -3.31 0.66 4.13
C ILE A 32 -2.39 0.84 5.33
N TYR A 33 -2.02 -0.29 5.92
CA TYR A 33 -1.09 -0.39 7.03
C TYR A 33 0.13 -1.23 6.61
N GLY A 34 1.30 -0.86 7.12
CA GLY A 34 2.48 -1.72 7.13
C GLY A 34 2.55 -2.47 8.45
N MET A 35 2.61 -3.80 8.41
CA MET A 35 2.83 -4.65 9.58
C MET A 35 4.27 -5.12 9.61
N LYS A 36 4.97 -4.87 10.71
CA LYS A 36 6.34 -5.35 10.94
C LYS A 36 6.32 -6.76 11.54
N ILE A 37 7.50 -7.39 11.58
CA ILE A 37 7.69 -8.72 12.17
C ILE A 37 7.33 -8.79 13.66
N ASP A 38 7.46 -7.68 14.39
CA ASP A 38 7.06 -7.56 15.80
C ASP A 38 5.54 -7.44 16.00
N GLY A 39 4.76 -7.44 14.92
CA GLY A 39 3.31 -7.30 14.94
C GLY A 39 2.80 -5.87 15.00
N SER A 40 3.68 -4.87 15.12
CA SER A 40 3.28 -3.46 15.12
C SER A 40 2.75 -3.04 13.75
N LYS A 41 1.64 -2.30 13.77
CA LYS A 41 1.04 -1.69 12.58
C LYS A 41 1.47 -0.24 12.46
N LYS A 42 1.91 0.17 11.27
CA LYS A 42 2.18 1.55 10.89
C LYS A 42 1.16 1.98 9.85
N PHE A 43 0.44 3.05 10.12
CA PHE A 43 -0.44 3.66 9.12
C PHE A 43 0.38 4.20 7.94
N ILE A 44 -0.01 3.85 6.71
CA ILE A 44 0.65 4.30 5.48
C ILE A 44 -0.18 5.37 4.79
N CYS A 45 -1.44 5.06 4.48
CA CYS A 45 -2.36 6.00 3.84
C CYS A 45 -3.82 5.56 4.00
N LYS A 46 -4.72 6.51 3.70
CA LYS A 46 -6.15 6.30 3.53
C LYS A 46 -6.58 6.87 2.19
N GLY A 47 -7.13 6.03 1.32
CA GLY A 47 -7.66 6.42 0.03
C GLY A 47 -9.06 6.99 0.10
N SER A 48 -9.40 7.83 -0.87
CA SER A 48 -10.78 8.26 -1.12
C SER A 48 -11.59 7.21 -1.90
N ASP A 49 -10.91 6.34 -2.66
CA ASP A 49 -11.53 5.30 -3.46
C ASP A 49 -10.58 4.10 -3.68
N TYR A 50 -11.16 2.97 -4.11
CA TYR A 50 -10.42 1.73 -4.33
C TYR A 50 -9.51 1.75 -5.57
N ASP A 51 -9.76 2.64 -6.53
CA ASP A 51 -9.01 2.71 -7.78
C ASP A 51 -7.63 3.36 -7.58
N HIS A 52 -7.55 4.34 -6.68
CA HIS A 52 -6.34 5.10 -6.43
C HIS A 52 -5.58 4.67 -5.17
N LEU A 53 -6.19 3.86 -4.30
CA LEU A 53 -5.63 3.45 -3.01
C LEU A 53 -4.17 2.94 -3.10
N TRP A 54 -3.87 2.05 -4.06
CA TRP A 54 -2.52 1.50 -4.21
C TRP A 54 -1.51 2.50 -4.78
N GLN A 55 -1.96 3.48 -5.58
CA GLN A 55 -1.10 4.55 -6.06
C GLN A 55 -0.74 5.51 -4.92
N GLU A 56 -1.68 5.78 -4.02
CA GLU A 56 -1.43 6.59 -2.82
C GLU A 56 -0.48 5.91 -1.85
N ALA A 57 -0.68 4.61 -1.59
CA ALA A 57 0.25 3.82 -0.78
C ALA A 57 1.66 3.83 -1.38
N LEU A 58 1.78 3.66 -2.71
CA LEU A 58 3.05 3.73 -3.40
C LEU A 58 3.72 5.10 -3.26
N LYS A 59 2.97 6.20 -3.31
CA LYS A 59 3.49 7.56 -3.08
C LYS A 59 3.94 7.73 -1.63
N ALA A 60 3.17 7.23 -0.66
CA ALA A 60 3.47 7.33 0.76
C ALA A 60 4.75 6.56 1.13
N LEU A 61 4.98 5.38 0.53
CA LEU A 61 6.15 4.54 0.78
C LEU A 61 7.45 5.03 0.12
N LYS A 62 7.36 5.96 -0.84
CA LYS A 62 8.52 6.55 -1.53
C LYS A 62 9.03 7.84 -0.89
N LYS A 63 8.29 8.39 0.08
CA LYS A 63 8.71 9.55 0.87
C LYS A 63 9.62 9.10 2.00
#